data_AF-A0AAD8AMF3-F1
#
_entry.id   AF-A0AAD8AMF3-F1
#
_cell.length_a   1.000
_cell.length_b   1.000
_cell.length_c   1.000
_cell.angle_alpha   90.00
_cell.angle_beta   90.00
_cell.angle_gamma   90.00
#
_symmetry.space_group_name_H-M   'P 1'
#
loop_
_entity.id
_entity.type
_entity.pdbx_description
1 polymer ?
#
loop_
_entity_poly.entity_id
_entity_poly.type
_entity_poly.pdbx_seq_one_letter_code
_entity_poly.pdbx_strand_id
1 'polypeptide(L)' 'VYQHVYGRKRGRHAVKIIGWGVEKSSNLPYWIIANSWNYTWGENGFFKIIRGSEVENEFEYGVHAGLPAL' A
#
# COMPACT_ATOMS: atom_id res chain seq x y z
N VAL A 1 0.76 9.55 2.90
CA VAL A 1 -0.23 8.45 2.77
C VAL A 1 -1.00 8.66 1.48
N TYR A 2 -0.84 7.76 0.52
CA TYR A 2 -1.49 7.83 -0.79
C TYR A 2 -3.00 7.62 -0.66
N GLN A 3 -3.74 8.42 -1.42
CA GLN A 3 -5.16 8.31 -1.73
C GLN A 3 -5.31 8.72 -3.19
N HIS A 4 -5.98 7.93 -4.01
CA HIS A 4 -6.31 8.32 -5.37
C HIS A 4 -7.25 9.53 -5.35
N VAL A 5 -6.95 10.52 -6.20
CA VAL A 5 -7.76 11.76 -6.31
C VAL A 5 -8.15 12.00 -7.76
N TYR A 6 -7.24 11.75 -8.70
CA TYR A 6 -7.49 11.93 -10.14
C TYR A 6 -6.62 10.97 -10.96
N GLY A 7 -6.99 10.80 -12.24
CA GLY A 7 -6.27 9.97 -13.21
C GLY A 7 -6.99 8.66 -13.53
N ARG A 8 -6.81 8.16 -14.75
CA ARG A 8 -7.48 6.93 -15.23
C ARG A 8 -6.80 5.68 -14.68
N LYS A 9 -7.58 4.63 -14.38
CA LYS A 9 -7.08 3.31 -13.99
C LYS A 9 -6.15 2.77 -15.08
N ARG A 10 -4.92 2.39 -14.71
CA ARG A 10 -3.90 1.85 -15.63
C ARG A 10 -3.80 0.33 -15.61
N GLY A 11 -4.31 -0.31 -14.55
CA GLY A 11 -4.22 -1.75 -14.32
C GLY A 11 -4.20 -2.07 -12.84
N ARG A 12 -3.83 -3.31 -12.51
CA ARG A 12 -3.54 -3.77 -11.15
C ARG A 12 -2.04 -3.99 -11.01
N HIS A 13 -1.51 -3.79 -9.81
CA HIS A 13 -0.09 -3.98 -9.50
C HIS A 13 0.04 -4.71 -8.17
N ALA A 14 0.80 -5.81 -8.16
CA ALA A 14 1.05 -6.59 -6.95
C ALA A 14 2.24 -6.04 -6.18
N VAL A 15 2.08 -5.90 -4.87
CA VAL A 15 3.05 -5.28 -3.96
C VAL A 15 3.14 -6.05 -2.64
N LYS A 16 4.16 -5.78 -1.82
CA LYS A 16 4.36 -6.45 -0.53
C LYS A 16 4.02 -5.53 0.63
N ILE A 17 3.03 -5.92 1.43
CA ILE A 17 2.71 -5.26 2.71
C ILE A 17 3.77 -5.68 3.74
N ILE A 18 4.38 -4.72 4.43
CA ILE A 18 5.42 -4.98 5.44
C ILE A 18 5.14 -4.36 6.81
N GLY A 19 4.04 -3.61 6.94
CA GLY A 19 3.67 -2.98 8.20
C GLY A 19 2.45 -2.08 8.05
N TRP A 20 2.08 -1.43 9.15
CA TRP A 20 0.99 -0.46 9.21
C TRP A 20 1.31 0.61 10.25
N GLY A 21 0.52 1.68 10.25
CA GLY A 21 0.63 2.73 11.24
C GLY A 21 -0.55 3.68 11.22
N VAL A 22 -0.39 4.78 11.97
CA VAL A 22 -1.29 5.92 11.98
C VAL A 22 -0.42 7.18 11.89
N GLU A 23 -0.77 8.07 10.98
CA GLU A 23 -0.07 9.35 10.84
C GLU A 23 -0.48 10.27 12.00
N LYS A 24 0.48 10.71 12.82
CA LYS A 24 0.17 11.42 14.08
C LYS A 24 -0.58 12.74 13.88
N SER A 25 -0.30 13.46 12.79
CA SER A 25 -0.86 14.78 12.53
C SER A 25 -2.30 14.75 12.01
N SER A 26 -2.68 13.70 11.27
CA SER A 26 -3.99 13.59 10.62
C SER A 26 -4.85 12.46 11.16
N ASN A 27 -4.31 11.65 12.08
CA ASN A 27 -4.93 10.42 12.58
C ASN A 27 -5.30 9.43 11.46
N LEU A 28 -4.63 9.51 10.30
CA LEU A 28 -4.93 8.66 9.15
C LEU A 28 -4.22 7.30 9.28
N PRO A 29 -4.96 6.18 9.32
CA PRO A 29 -4.36 4.85 9.27
C PRO A 29 -3.79 4.53 7.89
N TYR A 30 -2.67 3.82 7.85
CA TYR A 30 -2.03 3.42 6.59
C TYR A 30 -1.39 2.03 6.65
N TRP A 31 -1.18 1.45 5.46
CA TRP A 31 -0.26 0.33 5.22
C TRP A 31 1.11 0.85 4.77
N ILE A 32 2.19 0.15 5.14
CA ILE A 32 3.55 0.37 4.65
C ILE A 32 3.84 -0.70 3.60
N ILE A 33 4.15 -0.25 2.39
CA ILE A 33 4.28 -1.11 1.23
C ILE A 33 5.69 -1.01 0.66
N ALA A 34 6.30 -2.17 0.40
CA ALA A 34 7.51 -2.28 -0.41
C ALA A 34 7.10 -2.46 -1.89
N ASN A 35 7.48 -1.50 -2.74
CA ASN A 35 7.24 -1.56 -4.17
C ASN A 35 8.36 -2.34 -4.89
N SER A 36 8.15 -2.64 -6.17
CA SER A 36 9.06 -3.40 -7.03
C SER A 36 9.65 -2.57 -8.18
N TRP A 37 9.64 -1.24 -8.07
CA TRP A 37 10.13 -0.30 -9.09
C TRP A 37 11.44 0.40 -8.70
N ASN A 38 12.40 -0.38 -8.21
CA ASN A 38 13.70 0.10 -7.71
C ASN A 38 13.59 1.01 -6.47
N TYR A 39 14.70 1.20 -5.75
CA TYR A 39 14.76 2.03 -4.54
C TYR A 39 14.67 3.54 -4.85
N THR A 40 14.90 3.95 -6.10
CA THR A 40 14.84 5.35 -6.52
C THR A 40 13.41 5.88 -6.63
N TRP A 41 12.41 5.00 -6.63
CA TRP A 41 11.00 5.37 -6.69
C TRP A 41 10.44 5.62 -5.28
N GLY A 42 9.57 6.63 -5.15
CA GLY A 42 8.86 6.91 -3.90
C GLY A 42 9.78 7.23 -2.73
N GLU A 43 9.48 6.68 -1.56
CA GLU A 43 10.28 6.84 -0.35
C GLU A 43 11.25 5.66 -0.23
N ASN A 44 12.39 5.70 -0.93
CA ASN A 44 13.38 4.62 -0.96
C ASN A 44 12.83 3.25 -1.43
N GLY A 45 11.92 3.25 -2.42
CA GLY A 45 11.23 2.06 -2.92
C GLY A 45 9.95 1.71 -2.15
N PHE A 46 9.61 2.49 -1.12
CA PHE A 46 8.42 2.29 -0.31
C PHE A 46 7.36 3.36 -0.58
N PHE A 47 6.13 3.05 -0.19
CA PHE A 47 5.07 4.04 -0.07
C PHE A 47 4.11 3.64 1.04
N LYS A 48 3.32 4.62 1.49
CA LYS A 48 2.19 4.40 2.38
C LYS A 48 0.89 4.58 1.61
N ILE A 49 -0.09 3.70 1.80
CA ILE A 49 -1.45 3.84 1.25
C ILE A 49 -2.47 3.85 2.39
N ILE A 50 -3.56 4.61 2.25
CA ILE A 50 -4.61 4.67 3.28
C ILE A 50 -5.16 3.26 3.57
N ARG A 51 -5.41 2.99 4.85
CA ARG A 51 -5.92 1.71 5.33
C ARG A 51 -7.36 1.88 5.82
N GLY A 52 -8.23 0.92 5.52
CA GLY A 52 -9.65 0.99 5.88
C GLY A 52 -10.43 2.10 5.15
N SER A 53 -9.99 2.48 3.95
CA SER A 53 -10.72 3.43 3.10
C SER A 53 -11.76 2.71 2.27
N GLU A 54 -12.95 3.30 2.14
CA GLU A 54 -13.98 2.80 1.22
C GLU A 54 -13.59 2.97 -0.25
N VAL A 55 -12.77 3.98 -0.57
CA VAL A 55 -12.33 4.30 -1.94
C VAL A 55 -11.17 3.39 -2.38
N GLU A 56 -10.28 3.03 -1.47
CA GLU A 56 -9.09 2.19 -1.75
C GLU A 56 -9.27 0.74 -1.28
N ASN A 57 -10.52 0.31 -1.07
CA ASN A 57 -10.84 -1.01 -0.52
C ASN A 57 -10.36 -2.18 -1.40
N GLU A 58 -10.21 -1.97 -2.72
CA GLU A 58 -9.62 -2.95 -3.65
C GLU A 58 -8.25 -3.46 -3.17
N PHE A 59 -7.50 -2.62 -2.44
CA PHE A 59 -6.19 -2.98 -1.89
C PHE A 59 -6.28 -4.09 -0.83
N GLU A 60 -7.34 -4.13 -0.03
CA GLU A 60 -7.49 -5.03 1.12
C GLU A 60 -8.15 -6.37 0.75
N TYR A 61 -8.80 -6.48 -0.41
CA TYR A 61 -9.44 -7.71 -0.87
C TYR A 61 -8.49 -8.74 -1.47
N GLY A 62 -7.31 -8.32 -1.96
CA GLY A 62 -6.38 -9.16 -2.73
C GLY A 62 -5.17 -9.67 -1.94
N VAL A 63 -5.29 -9.81 -0.62
CA VAL A 63 -4.15 -10.19 0.24
C VAL A 63 -3.93 -11.71 0.20
N HIS A 64 -2.72 -12.12 -0.17
CA HIS A 64 -2.29 -13.51 -0.21
C HIS A 64 -1.06 -13.73 0.66
N ALA A 65 -0.99 -14.88 1.32
CA ALA A 65 0.14 -15.32 2.13
C ALA A 65 0.28 -16.84 2.09
N GLY A 66 1.42 -17.36 2.55
CA GLY A 66 1.67 -18.78 2.69
C GLY A 66 2.75 -19.05 3.73
N LEU A 67 2.74 -20.25 4.31
CA LEU A 67 3.80 -20.73 5.19
C LEU A 67 4.76 -21.60 4.37
N PRO A 68 6.08 -21.35 4.41
CA PRO A 68 7.04 -22.22 3.74
C PRO A 68 7.03 -23.62 4.38
N ALA A 69 7.35 -24.64 3.57
CA ALA A 69 7.67 -25.96 4.12
C ALA A 69 8.90 -25.86 5.04
N LEU A 70 8.90 -26.65 6.11
CA LEU A 70 10.01 -26.74 7.06
C LEU A 70 11.25 -27.38 6.43
#